data_AF-A0A6L6XFX4-F1
#
_entry.id   AF-A0A6L6XFX4-F1
#
_cell.length_a   1.000
_cell.length_b   1.000
_cell.length_c   1.000
_cell.angle_alpha   90.00
_cell.angle_beta   90.00
_cell.angle_gamma   90.00
#
_symmetry.space_group_name_H-M   'P 1'
#
loop_
_entity.id
_entity.type
_entity.pdbx_description
1 polymer ?
#
loop_
_entity_poly.entity_id
_entity_poly.type
_entity_poly.pdbx_seq_one_letter_code
_entity_poly.pdbx_strand_id
1 'polypeptide(L)'
;MNDFIYDESPLPRDPGGMIEKIINIIGTVVDWFGNIAKKTGETDSVNDNSSLDNIDRITNIFTDFKGQAHTKAVAIENAVAKEVDYYVEELHDMLDANADKVEKYNIHIKRIERQIDKIASKINGTIDNELCKKVSLDNTECKEIVKMIPGSKKEEAMNTFLDQSVNSALESCCKEIRNSLEEIYEDVETEVLGAVDTIQKQNELLKESLASVDENNYEVTAKEQMVEAYYMIDVCDAVSQIL
;
A
#
# COMPACT_ATOMS: atom_id res chain seq x y z
N MET A 1 9.48 18.11 25.74
CA MET A 1 10.53 17.21 25.25
C MET A 1 9.92 16.47 24.08
N ASN A 2 10.08 17.03 22.88
CA ASN A 2 9.62 16.40 21.63
C ASN A 2 10.79 15.55 21.12
N ASP A 3 10.85 14.30 21.57
CA ASP A 3 11.72 13.30 20.96
C ASP A 3 10.88 12.51 19.94
N PHE A 4 10.35 13.22 18.94
CA PHE A 4 10.13 12.61 17.63
C PHE A 4 11.38 12.96 16.82
N ILE A 5 12.42 12.16 17.03
CA ILE A 5 13.54 12.11 16.09
C ILE A 5 12.93 11.47 14.83
N TYR A 6 12.47 12.32 13.90
CA TYR A 6 12.37 11.91 12.51
C TYR A 6 13.81 11.64 12.08
N ASP A 7 14.16 10.36 12.01
CA ASP A 7 15.40 9.92 11.38
C ASP A 7 15.35 10.39 9.93
N GLU A 8 16.17 11.39 9.60
CA GLU A 8 16.24 11.97 8.27
C GLU A 8 16.92 10.99 7.30
N SER A 9 16.06 10.16 6.69
CA SER A 9 16.13 9.69 5.29
C SER A 9 17.22 8.64 4.95
N PRO A 10 17.26 8.05 3.72
CA PRO A 10 16.42 8.31 2.54
C PRO A 10 16.11 7.08 1.65
N LEU A 11 14.90 7.03 1.09
CA LEU A 11 14.46 5.99 0.16
C LEU A 11 14.50 4.58 0.76
N PRO A 12 13.59 3.71 0.34
CA PRO A 12 13.66 2.36 0.82
C PRO A 12 14.97 1.67 0.36
N ARG A 13 15.50 0.79 1.21
CA ARG A 13 16.61 -0.09 0.86
C ARG A 13 16.17 -0.97 -0.32
N ASP A 14 16.97 -1.03 -1.40
CA ASP A 14 16.80 -1.99 -2.50
C ASP A 14 17.41 -3.33 -2.08
N PRO A 15 16.65 -4.26 -1.49
CA PRO A 15 17.18 -5.45 -0.87
C PRO A 15 17.57 -6.42 -1.98
N GLY A 16 18.85 -6.40 -2.37
CA GLY A 16 19.41 -7.38 -3.31
C GLY A 16 19.20 -7.04 -4.80
N GLY A 17 19.16 -5.75 -5.15
CA GLY A 17 19.16 -5.29 -6.55
C GLY A 17 17.87 -5.65 -7.29
N MET A 18 16.75 -5.62 -6.58
CA MET A 18 15.43 -5.94 -7.10
C MET A 18 14.96 -4.92 -8.13
N ILE A 19 15.25 -3.63 -7.90
CA ILE A 19 15.01 -2.59 -8.91
C ILE A 19 15.79 -2.90 -10.19
N GLU A 20 17.06 -3.29 -10.07
CA GLU A 20 17.89 -3.68 -11.21
C GLU A 20 17.34 -4.93 -11.92
N LYS A 21 16.84 -5.93 -11.18
CA LYS A 21 16.17 -7.11 -11.75
C LYS A 21 14.90 -6.71 -12.52
N ILE A 22 14.08 -5.83 -11.97
CA ILE A 22 12.86 -5.34 -12.64
C ILE A 22 13.23 -4.62 -13.93
N ILE A 23 14.21 -3.71 -13.89
CA ILE A 23 14.71 -3.00 -15.08
C ILE A 23 15.22 -3.98 -16.14
N ASN A 24 16.02 -4.98 -15.74
CA ASN A 24 16.54 -5.98 -16.65
C ASN A 24 15.41 -6.81 -17.30
N ILE A 25 14.41 -7.23 -16.52
CA ILE A 25 13.24 -7.95 -17.05
C ILE A 25 12.51 -7.08 -18.07
N ILE A 26 12.24 -5.82 -17.75
CA ILE A 26 11.60 -4.85 -18.66
C ILE A 26 12.43 -4.66 -19.94
N GLY A 27 13.76 -4.57 -19.84
CA GLY A 27 14.64 -4.51 -21.00
C GLY A 27 14.45 -5.71 -21.94
N THR A 28 14.42 -6.93 -21.40
CA THR A 28 14.17 -8.13 -22.23
C THR A 28 12.79 -8.17 -22.87
N VAL A 29 11.83 -7.47 -22.27
CA VAL A 29 10.45 -7.37 -22.76
C VAL A 29 10.40 -6.40 -23.95
N VAL A 30 11.05 -5.25 -23.84
CA VAL A 30 11.18 -4.27 -24.94
C VAL A 30 11.91 -4.87 -26.14
N ASP A 31 13.04 -5.55 -25.92
CA ASP A 31 13.80 -6.21 -27.01
C ASP A 31 12.95 -7.26 -27.74
N TRP A 32 12.13 -7.98 -27.00
CA TRP A 32 11.22 -8.96 -27.57
C TRP A 32 10.10 -8.31 -28.40
N PHE A 33 9.52 -7.20 -27.93
CA PHE A 33 8.54 -6.45 -28.73
C PHE A 33 9.11 -5.93 -30.03
N GLY A 34 10.36 -5.48 -30.04
CA GLY A 34 11.05 -5.09 -31.27
C GLY A 34 11.07 -6.24 -32.31
N ASN A 35 11.27 -7.48 -31.86
CA ASN A 35 11.23 -8.65 -32.76
C ASN A 35 9.83 -8.92 -33.33
N ILE A 36 8.77 -8.70 -32.55
CA ILE A 36 7.38 -8.86 -33.00
C ILE A 36 6.97 -7.76 -33.97
N ALA A 37 7.35 -6.52 -33.65
CA ALA A 37 7.12 -5.38 -34.52
C ALA A 37 7.75 -5.62 -35.89
N LYS A 38 8.99 -6.11 -35.92
CA LYS A 38 9.68 -6.51 -37.15
C LYS A 38 8.94 -7.62 -37.91
N LYS A 39 8.61 -8.74 -37.25
CA LYS A 39 7.86 -9.84 -37.87
C LYS A 39 6.51 -9.36 -38.44
N THR A 40 5.84 -8.45 -37.76
CA THR A 40 4.56 -7.86 -38.19
C THR A 40 4.76 -6.92 -39.38
N GLY A 41 5.83 -6.10 -39.37
CA GLY A 41 6.20 -5.23 -40.47
C GLY A 41 6.46 -5.97 -41.79
N GLU A 42 6.99 -7.20 -41.70
CA GLU A 42 7.25 -8.09 -42.84
C GLU A 42 6.01 -8.83 -43.36
N THR A 43 4.90 -8.85 -42.60
CA THR A 43 3.67 -9.54 -43.02
C THR A 43 2.82 -8.70 -43.94
N ASP A 44 2.26 -9.35 -44.98
CA ASP A 44 1.24 -8.77 -45.86
C ASP A 44 0.07 -8.15 -45.09
N SER A 45 -0.64 -7.22 -45.74
CA SER A 45 -1.84 -6.64 -45.14
C SER A 45 -2.91 -7.72 -44.95
N VAL A 46 -3.44 -7.80 -43.73
CA VAL A 46 -4.55 -8.73 -43.40
C VAL A 46 -5.87 -8.00 -43.33
N ASN A 47 -6.79 -8.35 -44.23
CA ASN A 47 -8.16 -7.86 -44.34
C ASN A 47 -9.13 -9.02 -44.61
N ASP A 48 -10.42 -8.72 -44.74
CA ASP A 48 -11.48 -9.73 -44.90
C ASP A 48 -11.34 -10.60 -46.18
N ASN A 49 -10.47 -10.21 -47.13
CA ASN A 49 -10.18 -10.92 -48.37
C ASN A 49 -8.77 -11.54 -48.40
N SER A 50 -8.03 -11.54 -47.29
CA SER A 50 -6.67 -12.09 -47.23
C SER A 50 -6.67 -13.60 -47.39
N SER A 51 -5.56 -14.14 -47.92
CA SER A 51 -5.36 -15.59 -48.00
C SER A 51 -5.41 -16.20 -46.59
N LEU A 52 -5.91 -17.44 -46.51
CA LEU A 52 -5.90 -18.20 -45.26
C LEU A 52 -4.48 -18.31 -44.69
N ASP A 53 -3.46 -18.47 -45.54
CA ASP A 53 -2.05 -18.51 -45.15
C ASP A 53 -1.58 -17.22 -44.45
N ASN A 54 -2.01 -16.04 -44.94
CA ASN A 54 -1.68 -14.76 -44.32
C ASN A 54 -2.41 -14.56 -42.98
N ILE A 55 -3.66 -15.03 -42.89
CA ILE A 55 -4.43 -15.02 -41.64
C ILE A 55 -3.76 -15.95 -40.61
N ASP A 56 -3.40 -17.17 -41.01
CA ASP A 56 -2.73 -18.14 -40.14
C ASP A 56 -1.37 -17.63 -39.66
N ARG A 57 -0.59 -16.98 -40.53
CA ARG A 57 0.70 -16.39 -40.16
C ARG A 57 0.56 -15.30 -39.11
N ILE A 58 -0.41 -14.39 -39.26
CA ILE A 58 -0.67 -13.35 -38.25
C ILE A 58 -1.22 -13.95 -36.96
N THR A 59 -2.20 -14.86 -37.03
CA THR A 59 -2.72 -15.55 -35.84
C THR A 59 -1.61 -16.25 -35.06
N ASN A 60 -0.66 -16.89 -35.76
CA ASN A 60 0.51 -17.52 -35.13
C ASN A 60 1.43 -16.49 -34.46
N ILE A 61 1.69 -15.34 -35.08
CA ILE A 61 2.46 -14.24 -34.46
C ILE A 61 1.78 -13.76 -33.18
N PHE A 62 0.47 -13.57 -33.20
CA PHE A 62 -0.29 -13.11 -32.03
C PHE A 62 -0.46 -14.17 -30.94
N THR A 63 -0.47 -15.45 -31.31
CA THR A 63 -0.49 -16.55 -30.34
C THR A 63 0.87 -16.68 -29.64
N ASP A 64 1.97 -16.63 -30.40
CA ASP A 64 3.34 -16.58 -29.85
C ASP A 64 3.54 -15.34 -28.98
N PHE A 65 3.03 -14.19 -29.43
CA PHE A 65 2.94 -12.98 -28.64
C PHE A 65 2.30 -13.24 -27.28
N LYS A 66 1.05 -13.74 -27.28
CA LYS A 66 0.27 -13.85 -26.05
C LYS A 66 0.93 -14.78 -25.03
N GLY A 67 1.49 -15.90 -25.48
CA GLY A 67 2.19 -16.84 -24.59
C GLY A 67 3.44 -16.23 -23.93
N GLN A 68 4.22 -15.48 -24.70
CA GLN A 68 5.43 -14.85 -24.18
C GLN A 68 5.13 -13.58 -23.37
N ALA A 69 4.18 -12.74 -23.79
CA ALA A 69 3.71 -11.58 -23.04
C ALA A 69 3.21 -11.99 -21.66
N HIS A 70 2.43 -13.06 -21.57
CA HIS A 70 1.98 -13.62 -20.28
C HIS A 70 3.16 -14.02 -19.39
N THR A 71 4.09 -14.82 -19.93
CA THR A 71 5.28 -15.27 -19.18
C THR A 71 6.09 -14.10 -18.63
N LYS A 72 6.25 -13.05 -19.44
CA LYS A 72 7.00 -11.86 -19.08
C LYS A 72 6.26 -10.95 -18.10
N ALA A 73 4.97 -10.75 -18.29
CA ALA A 73 4.12 -10.00 -17.37
C ALA A 73 4.16 -10.62 -15.98
N VAL A 74 3.96 -11.93 -15.88
CA VAL A 74 4.08 -12.69 -14.62
C VAL A 74 5.47 -12.56 -14.00
N ALA A 75 6.54 -12.53 -14.81
CA ALA A 75 7.90 -12.31 -14.28
C ALA A 75 8.07 -10.91 -13.66
N ILE A 76 7.52 -9.87 -14.31
CA ILE A 76 7.53 -8.50 -13.78
C ILE A 76 6.69 -8.43 -12.50
N GLU A 77 5.46 -8.93 -12.52
CA GLU A 77 4.55 -8.92 -11.37
C GLU A 77 5.16 -9.64 -10.17
N ASN A 78 5.80 -10.79 -10.36
CA ASN A 78 6.48 -11.50 -9.29
C ASN A 78 7.68 -10.73 -8.73
N ALA A 79 8.41 -10.00 -9.57
CA ALA A 79 9.53 -9.17 -9.13
C ALA A 79 9.01 -7.95 -8.35
N VAL A 80 7.94 -7.30 -8.81
CA VAL A 80 7.29 -6.19 -8.10
C VAL A 80 6.69 -6.66 -6.78
N ALA A 81 5.99 -7.79 -6.76
CA ALA A 81 5.38 -8.35 -5.56
C ALA A 81 6.43 -8.65 -4.48
N LYS A 82 7.56 -9.25 -4.85
CA LYS A 82 8.65 -9.49 -3.89
C LYS A 82 9.26 -8.20 -3.32
N GLU A 83 9.32 -7.13 -4.11
CA GLU A 83 9.83 -5.84 -3.63
C GLU A 83 8.84 -5.21 -2.65
N VAL A 84 7.55 -5.32 -2.98
CA VAL A 84 6.45 -4.87 -2.14
C VAL A 84 6.40 -5.67 -0.84
N ASP A 85 6.62 -6.98 -0.88
CA ASP A 85 6.64 -7.86 0.30
C ASP A 85 7.70 -7.40 1.32
N TYR A 86 8.86 -6.92 0.86
CA TYR A 86 9.87 -6.35 1.75
C TYR A 86 9.36 -5.13 2.52
N TYR A 87 8.62 -4.22 1.86
CA TYR A 87 8.01 -3.08 2.56
C TYR A 87 6.81 -3.46 3.41
N VAL A 88 6.06 -4.48 3.00
CA VAL A 88 4.97 -5.05 3.79
C VAL A 88 5.51 -5.58 5.13
N GLU A 89 6.63 -6.31 5.11
CA GLU A 89 7.33 -6.74 6.33
C GLU A 89 7.76 -5.54 7.19
N GLU A 90 8.34 -4.50 6.58
CA GLU A 90 8.74 -3.28 7.30
C GLU A 90 7.55 -2.55 7.94
N LEU A 91 6.40 -2.50 7.26
CA LEU A 91 5.17 -1.92 7.82
C LEU A 91 4.65 -2.72 9.02
N HIS A 92 4.69 -4.06 8.95
CA HIS A 92 4.33 -4.92 10.07
C HIS A 92 5.29 -4.73 11.26
N ASP A 93 6.61 -4.68 11.01
CA ASP A 93 7.62 -4.41 12.02
C ASP A 93 7.39 -3.05 12.72
N MET A 94 6.96 -2.02 11.97
CA MET A 94 6.61 -0.71 12.55
C MET A 94 5.40 -0.77 13.47
N LEU A 95 4.38 -1.57 13.14
CA LEU A 95 3.22 -1.79 14.00
C LEU A 95 3.61 -2.53 15.28
N ASP A 96 4.39 -3.60 15.16
CA ASP A 96 4.88 -4.42 16.28
C ASP A 96 5.78 -3.63 17.23
N ALA A 97 6.70 -2.82 16.70
CA ALA A 97 7.57 -1.95 17.49
C ALA A 97 6.80 -0.90 18.31
N ASN A 98 5.54 -0.63 17.96
CA ASN A 98 4.67 0.31 18.65
C ASN A 98 3.50 -0.39 19.40
N ALA A 99 3.56 -1.71 19.60
CA ALA A 99 2.49 -2.49 20.24
C ALA A 99 2.02 -1.91 21.59
N ASP A 100 2.94 -1.50 22.46
CA ASP A 100 2.60 -0.89 23.76
C ASP A 100 1.77 0.39 23.60
N LYS A 101 2.06 1.22 22.59
CA LYS A 101 1.31 2.45 22.31
C LYS A 101 -0.04 2.11 21.69
N VAL A 102 -0.07 1.15 20.77
CA VAL A 102 -1.30 0.66 20.13
C VAL A 102 -2.28 0.17 21.18
N GLU A 103 -1.83 -0.64 22.14
CA GLU A 103 -2.64 -1.13 23.25
C GLU A 103 -3.07 0.03 24.17
N LYS A 104 -2.12 0.85 24.62
CA LYS A 104 -2.39 1.98 25.54
C LYS A 104 -3.42 2.96 24.98
N TYR A 105 -3.39 3.22 23.68
CA TYR A 105 -4.27 4.19 23.02
C TYR A 105 -5.46 3.53 22.30
N ASN A 106 -5.64 2.21 22.45
CA ASN A 106 -6.73 1.45 21.86
C ASN A 106 -6.89 1.67 20.34
N ILE A 107 -5.76 1.63 19.62
CA ILE A 107 -5.69 1.74 18.16
C ILE A 107 -6.01 0.36 17.55
N HIS A 108 -7.00 0.26 16.66
CA HIS A 108 -7.40 -1.03 16.09
C HIS A 108 -6.60 -1.37 14.82
N ILE A 109 -5.42 -1.96 15.01
CA ILE A 109 -4.50 -2.27 13.90
C ILE A 109 -4.97 -3.36 12.94
N LYS A 110 -5.92 -4.23 13.33
CA LYS A 110 -6.38 -5.35 12.50
C LYS A 110 -6.91 -4.94 11.13
N ARG A 111 -7.47 -3.73 11.01
CA ARG A 111 -7.94 -3.21 9.74
C ARG A 111 -6.75 -2.82 8.85
N ILE A 112 -5.76 -2.14 9.43
CA ILE A 112 -4.51 -1.71 8.80
C ILE A 112 -3.72 -2.94 8.31
N GLU A 113 -3.49 -3.94 9.18
CA GLU A 113 -2.82 -5.21 8.85
C GLU A 113 -3.47 -5.88 7.63
N ARG A 114 -4.80 -5.97 7.61
CA ARG A 114 -5.54 -6.57 6.49
C ARG A 114 -5.38 -5.81 5.18
N GLN A 115 -5.14 -4.50 5.21
CA GLN A 115 -4.88 -3.75 3.97
C GLN A 115 -3.44 -3.92 3.52
N ILE A 116 -2.49 -3.94 4.46
CA ILE A 116 -1.08 -4.27 4.21
C ILE A 116 -0.97 -5.64 3.51
N ASP A 117 -1.65 -6.67 4.04
CA ASP A 117 -1.59 -8.03 3.48
C ASP A 117 -2.19 -8.17 2.07
N LYS A 118 -2.99 -7.19 1.63
CA LYS A 118 -3.64 -7.22 0.31
C LYS A 118 -2.80 -6.60 -0.79
N ILE A 119 -1.76 -5.82 -0.48
CA ILE A 119 -1.01 -5.07 -1.51
C ILE A 119 -0.45 -6.03 -2.57
N ALA A 120 0.19 -7.12 -2.15
CA ALA A 120 0.74 -8.14 -3.05
C ALA A 120 -0.34 -8.77 -3.95
N SER A 121 -1.53 -9.02 -3.41
CA SER A 121 -2.64 -9.61 -4.18
C SER A 121 -3.20 -8.70 -5.27
N LYS A 122 -3.10 -7.37 -5.11
CA LYS A 122 -3.53 -6.36 -6.10
C LYS A 122 -2.53 -6.20 -7.26
N ILE A 123 -1.31 -6.71 -7.12
CA ILE A 123 -0.28 -6.69 -8.18
C ILE A 123 -0.48 -7.89 -9.13
N ASN A 124 -0.85 -9.03 -8.58
CA ASN A 124 -0.96 -10.29 -9.31
C ASN A 124 -1.97 -10.20 -10.47
N GLY A 125 -1.50 -10.45 -11.68
CA GLY A 125 -2.29 -10.42 -12.90
C GLY A 125 -2.64 -9.03 -13.42
N THR A 126 -2.25 -7.94 -12.75
CA THR A 126 -2.60 -6.58 -13.18
C THR A 126 -1.93 -6.21 -14.51
N ILE A 127 -0.66 -6.56 -14.68
CA ILE A 127 0.10 -6.30 -15.91
C ILE A 127 -0.33 -7.29 -16.99
N ASP A 128 -0.46 -8.57 -16.65
CA ASP A 128 -0.84 -9.62 -17.60
C ASP A 128 -2.22 -9.36 -18.22
N ASN A 129 -3.21 -9.05 -17.39
CA ASN A 129 -4.57 -8.77 -17.85
C ASN A 129 -4.63 -7.53 -18.76
N GLU A 130 -3.93 -6.45 -18.41
CA GLU A 130 -3.89 -5.24 -19.24
C GLU A 130 -3.19 -5.48 -20.58
N LEU A 131 -2.02 -6.14 -20.57
CA LEU A 131 -1.28 -6.46 -21.79
C LEU A 131 -2.06 -7.39 -22.72
N CYS A 132 -2.60 -8.49 -22.18
CA CYS A 132 -3.37 -9.46 -22.95
C CYS A 132 -4.65 -8.86 -23.55
N LYS A 133 -5.27 -7.89 -22.87
CA LYS A 133 -6.46 -7.19 -23.36
C LYS A 133 -6.12 -6.18 -24.46
N LYS A 134 -5.01 -5.47 -24.35
CA LYS A 134 -4.59 -4.47 -25.35
C LYS A 134 -4.07 -5.13 -26.61
N VAL A 135 -3.16 -6.10 -26.49
CA VAL A 135 -2.52 -6.73 -27.64
C VAL A 135 -3.29 -7.96 -28.08
N SER A 136 -4.43 -7.70 -28.73
CA SER A 136 -5.32 -8.71 -29.30
C SER A 136 -5.78 -8.26 -30.69
N LEU A 137 -6.12 -9.23 -31.56
CA LEU A 137 -6.77 -8.93 -32.85
C LEU A 137 -8.19 -8.35 -32.69
N ASP A 138 -8.77 -8.45 -31.49
CA ASP A 138 -10.02 -7.79 -31.14
C ASP A 138 -9.83 -6.30 -30.81
N ASN A 139 -8.59 -5.86 -30.57
CA ASN A 139 -8.28 -4.46 -30.34
C ASN A 139 -8.26 -3.70 -31.67
N THR A 140 -9.04 -2.61 -31.74
CA THR A 140 -9.19 -1.81 -32.97
C THR A 140 -7.87 -1.26 -33.49
N GLU A 141 -7.04 -0.68 -32.61
CA GLU A 141 -5.76 -0.09 -33.01
C GLU A 141 -4.80 -1.16 -33.53
N CYS A 142 -4.70 -2.29 -32.82
CA CYS A 142 -3.91 -3.43 -33.23
C CYS A 142 -4.35 -3.97 -34.61
N LYS A 143 -5.67 -4.08 -34.82
CA LYS A 143 -6.27 -4.51 -36.09
C LYS A 143 -5.96 -3.54 -37.23
N GLU A 144 -5.98 -2.23 -36.99
CA GLU A 144 -5.62 -1.24 -38.01
C GLU A 144 -4.12 -1.31 -38.38
N ILE A 145 -3.23 -1.55 -37.42
CA ILE A 145 -1.79 -1.74 -37.69
C ILE A 145 -1.56 -2.97 -38.56
N VAL A 146 -2.23 -4.07 -38.25
CA VAL A 146 -2.14 -5.32 -39.03
C VAL A 146 -2.59 -5.16 -40.48
N LYS A 147 -3.55 -4.27 -40.76
CA LYS A 147 -4.03 -3.93 -42.10
C LYS A 147 -3.05 -3.06 -42.91
N MET A 148 -2.06 -2.45 -42.27
CA MET A 148 -1.10 -1.59 -42.96
C MET A 148 -0.30 -2.37 -44.01
N ILE A 149 0.17 -1.62 -45.02
CA ILE A 149 1.07 -2.15 -46.04
C ILE A 149 2.39 -2.58 -45.38
N PRO A 150 2.98 -3.73 -45.78
CA PRO A 150 4.26 -4.18 -45.26
C PRO A 150 5.37 -3.13 -45.40
N GLY A 151 6.27 -3.10 -44.42
CA GLY A 151 7.44 -2.24 -44.42
C GLY A 151 7.64 -1.47 -43.12
N SER A 152 8.62 -0.56 -43.13
CA SER A 152 9.11 0.13 -41.93
C SER A 152 8.02 0.90 -41.17
N LYS A 153 7.05 1.49 -41.87
CA LYS A 153 5.94 2.22 -41.22
C LYS A 153 5.03 1.30 -40.40
N LYS A 154 4.80 0.06 -40.85
CA LYS A 154 3.98 -0.92 -40.14
C LYS A 154 4.73 -1.45 -38.91
N GLU A 155 6.03 -1.70 -39.07
CA GLU A 155 6.93 -2.05 -37.95
C GLU A 155 6.95 -0.94 -36.89
N GLU A 156 7.17 0.32 -37.27
CA GLU A 156 7.20 1.46 -36.36
C GLU A 156 5.86 1.65 -35.62
N ALA A 157 4.75 1.52 -36.33
CA ALA A 157 3.41 1.59 -35.74
C ALA A 157 3.17 0.46 -34.73
N MET A 158 3.56 -0.79 -35.07
CA MET A 158 3.46 -1.91 -34.14
C MET A 158 4.38 -1.73 -32.93
N ASN A 159 5.61 -1.27 -33.12
CA ASN A 159 6.53 -1.03 -32.00
C ASN A 159 5.99 0.03 -31.04
N THR A 160 5.51 1.15 -31.57
CA THR A 160 4.89 2.23 -30.77
C THR A 160 3.70 1.72 -29.98
N PHE A 161 2.82 0.94 -30.62
CA PHE A 161 1.65 0.36 -29.97
C PHE A 161 2.02 -0.60 -28.83
N LEU A 162 3.02 -1.45 -29.03
CA LEU A 162 3.50 -2.39 -28.01
C LEU A 162 4.13 -1.65 -26.84
N ASP A 163 5.01 -0.67 -27.10
CA ASP A 163 5.62 0.16 -26.05
C ASP A 163 4.57 0.90 -25.21
N GLN A 164 3.55 1.48 -25.84
CA GLN A 164 2.44 2.12 -25.15
C GLN A 164 1.60 1.14 -24.34
N SER A 165 1.40 -0.09 -24.85
CA SER A 165 0.64 -1.13 -24.14
C SER A 165 1.34 -1.52 -22.83
N VAL A 166 2.66 -1.63 -22.85
CA VAL A 166 3.49 -1.98 -21.68
C VAL A 166 3.51 -0.86 -20.68
N ASN A 167 3.80 0.36 -21.13
CA ASN A 167 3.83 1.53 -20.24
C ASN A 167 2.50 1.67 -19.51
N SER A 168 1.38 1.51 -20.21
CA SER A 168 0.07 1.58 -19.59
C SER A 168 -0.20 0.43 -18.61
N ALA A 169 0.28 -0.79 -18.88
CA ALA A 169 0.13 -1.90 -17.95
C ALA A 169 0.97 -1.69 -16.67
N LEU A 170 2.19 -1.18 -16.81
CA LEU A 170 3.06 -0.78 -15.69
C LEU A 170 2.44 0.37 -14.89
N GLU A 171 1.87 1.38 -15.55
CA GLU A 171 1.15 2.48 -14.90
C GLU A 171 -0.06 1.99 -14.11
N SER A 172 -0.84 1.05 -14.66
CA SER A 172 -1.95 0.42 -13.95
C SER A 172 -1.46 -0.30 -12.69
N CYS A 173 -0.37 -1.08 -12.78
CA CYS A 173 0.23 -1.72 -11.60
C CYS A 173 0.70 -0.70 -10.56
N CYS A 174 1.37 0.38 -10.99
CA CYS A 174 1.78 1.46 -10.08
C CYS A 174 0.58 2.13 -9.40
N LYS A 175 -0.54 2.29 -10.12
CA LYS A 175 -1.76 2.87 -9.60
C LYS A 175 -2.39 1.98 -8.53
N GLU A 176 -2.46 0.67 -8.74
CA GLU A 176 -2.98 -0.27 -7.73
C GLU A 176 -2.17 -0.24 -6.42
N ILE A 177 -0.84 -0.15 -6.54
CA ILE A 177 0.04 0.02 -5.37
C ILE A 177 -0.26 1.34 -4.66
N ARG A 178 -0.33 2.46 -5.38
CA ARG A 178 -0.65 3.78 -4.80
C ARG A 178 -2.00 3.79 -4.09
N ASN A 179 -3.06 3.29 -4.72
CA ASN A 179 -4.38 3.21 -4.12
C ASN A 179 -4.36 2.39 -2.82
N SER A 180 -3.57 1.31 -2.78
CA SER A 180 -3.44 0.48 -1.59
C SER A 180 -2.73 1.21 -0.45
N LEU A 181 -1.68 1.97 -0.77
CA LEU A 181 -0.99 2.82 0.20
C LEU A 181 -1.89 3.94 0.72
N GLU A 182 -2.71 4.53 -0.14
CA GLU A 182 -3.73 5.52 0.24
C GLU A 182 -4.76 4.91 1.19
N GLU A 183 -5.30 3.73 0.88
CA GLU A 183 -6.23 3.00 1.77
C GLU A 183 -5.61 2.71 3.15
N ILE A 184 -4.33 2.31 3.19
CA ILE A 184 -3.61 2.08 4.44
C ILE A 184 -3.45 3.38 5.23
N TYR A 185 -3.06 4.46 4.54
CA TYR A 185 -2.90 5.78 5.17
C TYR A 185 -4.22 6.28 5.76
N GLU A 186 -5.33 6.18 5.04
CA GLU A 186 -6.66 6.56 5.53
C GLU A 186 -7.07 5.74 6.77
N ASP A 187 -6.78 4.44 6.78
CA ASP A 187 -7.09 3.56 7.91
C ASP A 187 -6.23 3.92 9.14
N VAL A 188 -4.93 4.20 8.94
CA VAL A 188 -4.03 4.68 10.01
C VAL A 188 -4.51 6.02 10.56
N GLU A 189 -4.81 6.99 9.69
CA GLU A 189 -5.26 8.32 10.09
C GLU A 189 -6.57 8.23 10.90
N THR A 190 -7.52 7.40 10.45
CA THR A 190 -8.80 7.18 11.13
C THR A 190 -8.59 6.65 12.56
N GLU A 191 -7.75 5.62 12.72
CA GLU A 191 -7.51 5.02 14.04
C GLU A 191 -6.74 5.97 14.98
N VAL A 192 -5.75 6.71 14.46
CA VAL A 192 -4.99 7.67 15.25
C VAL A 192 -5.86 8.85 15.70
N LEU A 193 -6.68 9.41 14.81
CA LEU A 193 -7.61 10.48 15.18
C LEU A 193 -8.64 10.00 16.21
N GLY A 194 -9.17 8.79 16.07
CA GLY A 194 -10.08 8.19 17.05
C GLY A 194 -9.44 8.01 18.44
N ALA A 195 -8.15 7.64 18.49
CA ALA A 195 -7.39 7.58 19.72
C ALA A 195 -7.21 8.98 20.37
N VAL A 196 -6.89 10.01 19.57
CA VAL A 196 -6.76 11.40 20.04
C VAL A 196 -8.07 11.90 20.68
N ASP A 197 -9.21 11.68 20.02
CA ASP A 197 -10.52 12.05 20.55
C ASP A 197 -10.84 11.34 21.88
N THR A 198 -10.45 10.07 21.99
CA THR A 198 -10.64 9.27 23.22
C THR A 198 -9.79 9.83 24.36
N ILE A 199 -8.51 10.13 24.09
CA ILE A 199 -7.60 10.75 25.05
C ILE A 199 -8.13 12.12 25.50
N GLN A 200 -8.66 12.93 24.57
CA GLN A 200 -9.23 14.23 24.92
C GLN A 200 -10.38 14.09 25.91
N LYS A 201 -11.34 13.18 25.64
CA LYS A 201 -12.47 12.91 26.54
C LYS A 201 -12.00 12.42 27.92
N GLN A 202 -11.03 11.52 27.96
CA GLN A 202 -10.47 11.03 29.24
C GLN A 202 -9.78 12.16 30.02
N ASN A 203 -9.05 13.04 29.35
CA ASN A 203 -8.42 14.20 29.98
C ASN A 203 -9.45 15.21 30.52
N GLU A 204 -10.57 15.41 29.82
CA GLU A 204 -11.68 16.25 30.30
C GLU A 204 -12.30 15.64 31.57
N LEU A 205 -12.60 14.34 31.57
CA LEU A 205 -13.10 13.63 32.76
C LEU A 205 -12.12 13.68 33.94
N LEU A 206 -10.81 13.52 33.67
CA LEU A 206 -9.78 13.63 34.72
C LEU A 206 -9.68 15.05 35.27
N LYS A 207 -9.82 16.08 34.43
CA LYS A 207 -9.86 17.48 34.88
C LYS A 207 -11.08 17.76 35.76
N GLU A 208 -12.26 17.28 35.36
CA GLU A 208 -13.49 17.38 36.16
C GLU A 208 -13.34 16.65 37.50
N SER A 209 -12.81 15.43 37.47
CA SER A 209 -12.52 14.66 38.68
C SER A 209 -11.53 15.40 39.58
N LEU A 210 -10.46 15.98 39.04
CA LEU A 210 -9.48 16.74 39.81
C LEU A 210 -10.11 18.00 40.42
N ALA A 211 -10.92 18.74 39.66
CA ALA A 211 -11.64 19.91 40.16
C ALA A 211 -12.61 19.54 41.31
N SER A 212 -13.26 18.38 41.21
CA SER A 212 -14.16 17.88 42.26
C SER A 212 -13.43 17.41 43.52
N VAL A 213 -12.14 17.09 43.44
CA VAL A 213 -11.34 16.70 44.62
C VAL A 213 -11.03 17.92 45.50
N ASP A 214 -10.84 19.11 44.91
CA ASP A 214 -10.72 20.36 45.68
C ASP A 214 -12.05 20.77 46.33
N GLU A 215 -13.19 20.47 45.70
CA GLU A 215 -14.53 20.77 46.21
C GLU A 215 -14.98 19.80 47.33
N ASN A 216 -14.51 18.55 47.30
CA ASN A 216 -14.89 17.49 48.24
C ASN A 216 -13.91 17.30 49.41
N ASN A 217 -13.65 18.38 50.14
CA ASN A 217 -13.46 18.27 51.58
C ASN A 217 -12.06 17.82 52.11
N TYR A 218 -11.00 18.60 51.84
CA TYR A 218 -9.81 18.56 52.70
C TYR A 218 -10.01 19.35 54.01
N GLU A 219 -10.72 20.48 53.94
CA GLU A 219 -10.83 21.42 55.07
C GLU A 219 -11.84 20.98 56.14
N VAL A 220 -12.97 20.35 55.78
CA VAL A 220 -13.95 19.83 56.75
C VAL A 220 -13.45 18.53 57.37
N THR A 221 -12.81 17.62 56.60
CA THR A 221 -12.19 16.39 57.12
C THR A 221 -11.05 16.71 58.09
N ALA A 222 -10.22 17.71 57.78
CA ALA A 222 -9.18 18.18 58.71
C ALA A 222 -9.77 18.83 59.97
N LYS A 223 -10.85 19.62 59.85
CA LYS A 223 -11.54 20.21 61.00
C LYS A 223 -12.19 19.15 61.89
N GLU A 224 -12.84 18.13 61.32
CA GLU A 224 -13.43 17.02 62.09
C GLU A 224 -12.36 16.23 62.86
N GLN A 225 -11.24 15.89 62.22
CA GLN A 225 -10.13 15.20 62.88
C GLN A 225 -9.49 16.05 63.99
N MET A 226 -9.39 17.37 63.81
CA MET A 226 -8.91 18.28 64.86
C MET A 226 -9.87 18.31 66.06
N VAL A 227 -11.18 18.36 65.83
CA VAL A 227 -12.18 18.33 66.91
C VAL A 227 -12.10 17.03 67.71
N GLU A 228 -11.98 15.89 67.02
CA GLU A 228 -11.87 14.58 67.66
C GLU A 228 -10.57 14.44 68.48
N ALA A 229 -9.46 14.98 67.98
CA ALA A 229 -8.20 15.02 68.71
C ALA A 229 -8.27 15.90 69.98
N TYR A 230 -8.89 17.08 69.91
CA TYR A 230 -9.08 17.94 71.09
C TYR A 230 -9.96 17.27 72.15
N TYR A 231 -11.05 16.63 71.73
CA TYR A 231 -11.90 15.87 72.65
C TYR A 231 -11.12 14.76 73.38
N MET A 232 -10.27 14.01 72.67
CA MET A 232 -9.44 12.98 73.27
C MET A 232 -8.39 13.53 74.26
N ILE A 233 -7.81 14.69 73.97
CA ILE A 233 -6.90 15.37 74.89
C ILE A 233 -7.64 15.77 76.17
N ASP A 234 -8.82 16.40 76.06
CA ASP A 234 -9.62 16.82 77.20
C ASP A 234 -10.03 15.62 78.09
N VAL A 235 -10.37 14.49 77.47
CA VAL A 235 -10.66 13.24 78.20
C VAL A 235 -9.42 12.73 78.93
N CYS A 236 -8.24 12.76 78.29
CA CYS A 236 -6.99 12.33 78.92
C CYS A 236 -6.58 13.24 80.09
N ASP A 237 -6.78 14.56 79.96
CA ASP A 237 -6.53 15.53 81.02
C ASP A 237 -7.49 15.33 82.20
N ALA A 238 -8.77 15.09 81.93
CA ALA A 238 -9.76 14.80 82.96
C ALA A 238 -9.43 13.49 83.71
N VAL A 239 -9.02 12.44 83.00
CA VAL A 239 -8.58 11.18 83.62
C VAL A 239 -7.32 11.38 84.47
N SER A 240 -6.37 12.18 83.99
CA SER A 240 -5.12 12.48 84.71
C SER A 240 -5.32 13.31 85.98
N GLN A 241 -6.44 14.02 86.12
CA GLN A 241 -6.79 14.75 87.34
C GLN A 241 -7.53 13.90 88.38
N ILE A 242 -8.06 12.74 87.98
CA ILE A 242 -8.80 11.81 88.85
C ILE A 242 -7.89 10.72 89.42
N LEU A 243 -6.80 10.40 88.73
CA LEU A 243 -5.72 9.50 89.19
C LEU A 243 -4.73 10.23 90.10
#